data_AF-A0A225NIA7-F1
#
_entry.id   AF-A0A225NIA7-F1
#
_cell.length_a   1.000
_cell.length_b   1.000
_cell.length_c   1.000
_cell.angle_alpha   90.00
_cell.angle_beta   90.00
_cell.angle_gamma   90.00
#
_symmetry.space_group_name_H-M   'P 1'
#
loop_
_entity.id
_entity.type
_entity.pdbx_description
1 polymer ?
#
loop_
_entity_poly.entity_id
_entity_poly.type
_entity_poly.pdbx_seq_one_letter_code
_entity_poly.pdbx_strand_id
1 'polypeptide(L)'
;MAQSDRWFSSPTQIFWTCKALLDGRTLTHKTEIREVKGWRLASICHRLKSEFGWPILVEYRGPENVAHYRLASGTDLSQLRFPPSAKSLADDLTGGAA
;
A
#
# COMPACT_ATOMS: atom_id res chain seq x y z
N MET A 1 35.11 -9.25 1.94
CA MET A 1 33.85 -9.53 1.21
C MET A 1 32.71 -9.11 2.12
N ALA A 2 32.29 -7.84 2.01
CA ALA A 2 31.40 -7.21 2.98
C ALA A 2 29.94 -7.50 2.62
N GLN A 3 29.30 -8.28 3.51
CA GLN A 3 27.88 -8.32 3.87
C GLN A 3 26.92 -7.72 2.84
N SER A 4 26.18 -8.59 2.14
CA SER A 4 25.03 -8.24 1.33
C SER A 4 23.99 -7.56 2.21
N ASP A 5 24.08 -6.23 2.30
CA ASP A 5 23.13 -5.36 2.95
C ASP A 5 21.79 -5.54 2.23
N ARG A 6 20.95 -6.44 2.74
CA ARG A 6 19.54 -6.51 2.38
C ARG A 6 18.93 -5.22 2.93
N TRP A 7 19.10 -4.13 2.19
CA TRP A 7 18.64 -2.78 2.50
C TRP A 7 17.10 -2.68 2.38
N PHE A 8 16.40 -3.57 3.07
CA PHE A 8 14.98 -3.45 3.38
C PHE A 8 14.84 -3.05 4.86
N SER A 9 15.66 -2.10 5.32
CA SER A 9 15.63 -1.59 6.69
C SER A 9 14.47 -0.61 6.84
N SER A 10 13.47 -1.02 7.62
CA SER A 10 12.14 -0.43 7.91
C SER A 10 11.01 -0.99 7.03
N PRO A 11 9.81 -1.27 7.61
CA PRO A 11 8.60 -1.47 6.81
C PRO A 11 8.41 -0.22 5.96
N THR A 12 8.76 -0.31 4.68
CA THR A 12 8.70 0.82 3.76
C THR A 12 7.29 1.41 3.76
N GLN A 13 7.15 2.72 3.58
CA GLN A 13 5.82 3.35 3.44
C GLN A 13 4.96 2.63 2.39
N ILE A 14 5.60 2.04 1.36
CA ILE A 14 4.98 1.18 0.35
C ILE A 14 4.39 -0.07 1.00
N PHE A 15 5.16 -0.82 1.81
CA PHE A 15 4.68 -1.99 2.54
C PHE A 15 3.48 -1.64 3.44
N TRP A 16 3.59 -0.56 4.23
CA TRP A 16 2.50 -0.13 5.11
C TRP A 16 1.24 0.25 4.30
N THR A 17 1.40 1.00 3.21
CA THR A 17 0.28 1.38 2.33
C THR A 17 -0.38 0.14 1.72
N CYS A 18 0.40 -0.80 1.18
CA CYS A 18 -0.12 -2.04 0.62
C CYS A 18 -0.89 -2.82 1.70
N LYS A 19 -0.30 -3.02 2.87
CA LYS A 19 -0.94 -3.75 3.98
C LYS A 19 -2.25 -3.09 4.40
N ALA A 20 -2.26 -1.78 4.57
CA ALA A 20 -3.45 -1.08 5.01
C ALA A 20 -4.57 -1.04 3.94
N LEU A 21 -4.21 -1.02 2.64
CA LEU A 21 -5.17 -1.20 1.55
C LEU A 21 -5.76 -2.62 1.52
N LEU A 22 -4.93 -3.65 1.75
CA LEU A 22 -5.38 -5.04 1.84
C LEU A 22 -6.31 -5.29 3.04
N ASP A 23 -6.05 -4.62 4.17
CA ASP A 23 -6.90 -4.64 5.37
C ASP A 23 -8.26 -3.92 5.15
N GLY A 24 -8.49 -3.37 3.95
CA GLY A 24 -9.71 -2.64 3.61
C GLY A 24 -9.79 -1.25 4.24
N ARG A 25 -8.69 -0.72 4.77
CA ARG A 25 -8.67 0.62 5.38
C ARG A 25 -8.76 1.70 4.31
N THR A 26 -9.40 2.80 4.69
CA THR A 26 -9.37 4.04 3.90
C THR A 26 -8.23 4.91 4.41
N LEU A 27 -7.26 5.18 3.54
CA LEU A 27 -6.07 5.96 3.84
C LEU A 27 -6.24 7.41 3.43
N THR A 28 -5.66 8.30 4.23
CA THR A 28 -5.54 9.73 3.92
C THR A 28 -4.12 10.17 4.17
N HIS A 29 -3.70 11.31 3.62
CA HIS A 29 -2.39 11.90 3.93
C HIS A 29 -2.20 12.09 5.45
N LYS A 30 -3.25 12.45 6.18
CA LYS A 30 -3.20 12.59 7.64
C LYS A 30 -2.90 11.28 8.36
N THR A 31 -3.47 10.17 7.87
CA THR A 31 -3.20 8.82 8.40
C THR A 31 -1.74 8.45 8.17
N GLU A 32 -1.22 8.67 6.96
CA GLU A 32 0.19 8.37 6.64
C GLU A 32 1.16 9.19 7.49
N ILE A 33 0.89 10.49 7.67
CA ILE A 33 1.73 11.37 8.51
C ILE A 33 1.72 10.90 9.98
N ARG A 34 0.56 10.48 10.50
CA ARG A 34 0.45 10.04 11.90
C ARG A 34 1.12 8.69 12.16
N GLU A 35 0.91 7.71 11.29
CA GLU A 35 1.34 6.34 11.56
C GLU A 35 2.77 6.06 11.11
N VAL A 36 3.18 6.58 9.95
CA VAL A 36 4.50 6.30 9.36
C VAL A 36 5.36 7.54 9.17
N LYS A 37 4.91 8.71 9.67
CA LYS A 37 5.60 10.01 9.51
C LYS A 37 5.96 10.29 8.04
N GLY A 38 5.09 9.83 7.15
CA GLY A 38 5.28 9.81 5.71
C GLY A 38 4.52 10.91 4.98
N TRP A 39 4.94 11.22 3.75
CA TRP A 39 4.34 12.26 2.90
C TRP A 39 4.17 11.82 1.43
N ARG A 40 4.36 10.52 1.13
CA ARG A 40 4.45 9.99 -0.24
C ARG A 40 3.23 9.15 -0.65
N LEU A 41 2.15 9.13 0.14
CA LEU A 41 0.96 8.30 -0.11
C LEU A 41 0.43 8.46 -1.54
N ALA A 42 0.22 9.70 -2.00
CA ALA A 42 -0.29 9.96 -3.34
C ALA A 42 0.59 9.34 -4.43
N SER A 43 1.92 9.49 -4.32
CA SER A 43 2.87 8.90 -5.26
C SER A 43 2.86 7.38 -5.20
N ILE A 44 2.76 6.79 -4.01
CA ILE A 44 2.69 5.33 -3.83
C ILE A 44 1.41 4.80 -4.46
N CYS A 45 0.25 5.38 -4.15
CA CYS A 45 -1.03 4.99 -4.73
C CYS A 45 -1.04 5.18 -6.26
N HIS A 46 -0.49 6.28 -6.77
CA HIS A 46 -0.35 6.49 -8.21
C HIS A 46 0.47 5.38 -8.86
N ARG A 47 1.62 5.05 -8.27
CA ARG A 47 2.50 3.97 -8.74
C ARG A 47 1.83 2.60 -8.73
N LEU A 48 1.13 2.29 -7.65
CA LEU A 48 0.37 1.04 -7.53
C LEU A 48 -0.71 0.93 -8.61
N LYS A 49 -1.39 2.04 -8.94
CA LYS A 49 -2.37 2.07 -10.03
C LYS A 49 -1.72 1.92 -11.40
N SER A 50 -0.67 2.70 -11.68
CA SER A 50 -0.10 2.80 -13.03
C SER A 50 0.83 1.63 -13.40
N GLU A 51 1.71 1.22 -12.50
CA GLU A 51 2.71 0.16 -12.78
C GLU A 51 2.22 -1.23 -12.37
N PHE A 52 1.45 -1.32 -11.28
CA PHE A 52 1.03 -2.60 -10.69
C PHE A 52 -0.44 -2.96 -10.95
N GLY A 53 -1.23 -2.05 -11.55
CA GLY A 53 -2.61 -2.30 -11.90
C GLY A 53 -3.56 -2.42 -10.71
N TRP A 54 -3.21 -1.87 -9.54
CA TRP A 54 -4.06 -1.95 -8.37
C TRP A 54 -5.33 -1.10 -8.56
N PRO A 55 -6.53 -1.66 -8.31
CA PRO A 55 -7.79 -0.93 -8.43
C PRO A 55 -8.01 -0.04 -7.20
N ILE A 56 -7.19 1.01 -7.05
CA ILE A 56 -7.30 1.97 -5.96
C ILE A 56 -8.28 3.08 -6.36
N LEU A 57 -9.33 3.23 -5.56
CA LEU A 57 -10.29 4.32 -5.65
C LEU A 57 -9.80 5.51 -4.83
N VAL A 58 -10.00 6.71 -5.39
CA VAL A 58 -9.70 7.98 -4.73
C VAL A 58 -10.99 8.78 -4.65
N GLU A 59 -11.44 9.04 -3.44
CA GLU A 59 -12.60 9.89 -3.17
C GLU A 59 -12.13 11.16 -2.46
N TYR A 60 -12.48 12.33 -2.98
CA TYR A 60 -12.20 13.59 -2.31
C TYR A 60 -13.39 13.95 -1.43
N ARG A 61 -13.17 14.16 -0.13
CA ARG A 61 -14.25 14.44 0.83
C ARG A 61 -14.02 15.75 1.59
N GLY A 62 -15.13 16.39 1.94
CA GLY A 62 -15.18 17.59 2.76
C GLY A 62 -14.80 18.88 2.02
N PRO A 63 -14.91 20.04 2.70
CA PRO A 63 -14.61 21.35 2.13
C PRO A 63 -13.12 21.52 1.79
N GLU A 64 -12.25 20.74 2.45
CA GLU A 64 -10.80 20.74 2.22
C GLU A 64 -10.36 19.81 1.09
N ASN A 65 -11.30 19.09 0.44
CA ASN A 65 -11.03 18.12 -0.62
C ASN A 65 -9.94 17.10 -0.24
N VAL A 66 -10.06 16.50 0.94
CA VAL A 66 -9.08 15.51 1.41
C VAL A 66 -9.20 14.24 0.58
N ALA A 67 -8.08 13.75 0.04
CA ALA A 67 -8.05 12.51 -0.71
C ALA A 67 -8.14 11.29 0.21
N HIS A 68 -9.17 10.46 -0.01
CA HIS A 68 -9.39 9.17 0.62
C HIS A 68 -9.08 8.06 -0.37
N TYR A 69 -7.99 7.34 -0.12
CA TYR A 69 -7.53 6.21 -0.92
C TYR A 69 -8.06 4.92 -0.32
N ARG A 70 -8.70 4.08 -1.13
CA ARG A 70 -9.14 2.74 -0.71
C ARG A 70 -9.02 1.75 -1.85
N LEU A 71 -8.91 0.47 -1.53
CA LEU A 71 -9.02 -0.57 -2.54
C LEU A 71 -10.48 -0.71 -3.00
N ALA A 72 -10.71 -0.99 -4.27
CA ALA A 72 -12.05 -1.27 -4.77
C ALA A 72 -12.63 -2.52 -4.07
N SER A 73 -13.87 -2.41 -3.61
CA SER A 73 -14.59 -3.51 -2.98
C SER A 73 -14.78 -4.64 -3.99
N GLY A 74 -14.38 -5.86 -3.63
CA GLY A 74 -14.42 -7.02 -4.54
C GLY A 74 -13.16 -7.20 -5.40
N THR A 75 -12.06 -6.52 -5.08
CA THR A 75 -10.77 -6.78 -5.72
C THR A 75 -10.27 -8.17 -5.34
N ASP A 76 -9.96 -8.98 -6.34
CA ASP A 76 -9.27 -10.25 -6.14
C ASP A 76 -7.81 -10.00 -5.73
N LEU A 77 -7.51 -10.24 -4.45
CA LEU A 77 -6.19 -9.95 -3.89
C LEU A 77 -5.13 -10.91 -4.42
N SER A 78 -5.52 -12.11 -4.84
CA SER A 78 -4.63 -13.16 -5.33
C SER A 78 -4.07 -12.88 -6.72
N GLN A 79 -4.78 -12.08 -7.53
CA GLN A 79 -4.32 -11.64 -8.85
C GLN A 79 -3.53 -10.31 -8.82
N LEU A 80 -3.39 -9.66 -7.67
CA LEU A 80 -2.67 -8.39 -7.56
C LEU A 80 -1.15 -8.57 -7.74
N ARG A 81 -0.53 -7.68 -8.52
CA ARG A 81 0.93 -7.62 -8.64
C ARG A 81 1.52 -6.79 -7.51
N PHE A 82 2.27 -7.42 -6.61
CA PHE A 82 2.91 -6.71 -5.50
C PHE A 82 4.25 -6.10 -5.90
N PRO A 83 4.57 -4.87 -5.46
CA PRO A 83 5.93 -4.34 -5.58
C PRO A 83 6.92 -5.20 -4.77
N PRO A 84 8.22 -5.18 -5.11
CA PRO A 84 9.24 -6.00 -4.43
C PRO A 84 9.28 -5.76 -2.91
N SER A 85 9.04 -4.52 -2.48
CA SER A 85 8.98 -4.13 -1.06
C SER A 85 7.76 -4.69 -0.31
N ALA A 86 6.73 -5.14 -1.02
CA ALA A 86 5.49 -5.70 -0.47
C ALA A 86 5.29 -7.18 -0.84
N LYS A 87 6.30 -7.83 -1.43
CA LYS A 87 6.21 -9.23 -1.88
C LYS A 87 5.88 -10.19 -0.75
N SER A 88 6.36 -9.92 0.46
CA SER A 88 6.04 -10.69 1.67
C SER A 88 4.55 -10.67 2.04
N LEU A 89 3.79 -9.63 1.65
CA LEU A 89 2.34 -9.60 1.87
C LEU A 89 1.62 -10.59 0.94
N ALA A 90 2.14 -10.80 -0.27
CA ALA A 90 1.58 -11.78 -1.20
C ALA A 90 1.79 -13.22 -0.70
N ASP A 91 2.95 -13.47 -0.09
CA ASP A 91 3.28 -14.74 0.55
C ASP A 91 2.34 -15.02 1.74
N ASP A 92 2.12 -14.02 2.61
CA ASP A 92 1.19 -14.10 3.74
C ASP A 92 -0.27 -14.36 3.30
N LEU A 93 -0.72 -13.68 2.23
CA LEU A 93 -2.05 -13.91 1.62
C LEU A 93 -2.20 -15.32 1.02
N THR A 94 -1.11 -15.92 0.53
CA THR A 94 -1.14 -17.26 -0.06
C THR A 94 -0.98 -18.35 1.01
N GLY A 95 -0.21 -18.07 2.06
CA GLY A 95 0.10 -19.00 3.16
C GLY A 95 -0.92 -19.02 4.29
N GLY A 96 -1.85 -18.06 4.35
CA GLY A 96 -2.91 -18.00 5.37
C GLY A 96 -4.10 -18.96 5.16
N ALA A 97 -4.04 -19.82 4.15
CA ALA A 97 -4.99 -20.93 3.96
C ALA A 97 -4.40 -22.23 4.53
N ALA A 98 -4.36 -22.35 5.86
CA ALA A 98 -4.07 -23.60 6.56
C ALA A 98 -5.05 -23.78 7.72
#